data_AF-A0AAD8E0Y4-F1
#
_entry.id   AF-A0AAD8E0Y4-F1
#
_cell.length_a   1.000
_cell.length_b   1.000
_cell.length_c   1.000
_cell.angle_alpha   90.00
_cell.angle_beta   90.00
_cell.angle_gamma   90.00
#
_symmetry.space_group_name_H-M   'P 1'
#
loop_
_entity.id
_entity.type
_entity.pdbx_description
1 polymer ?
#
loop_
_entity_poly.entity_id
_entity_poly.type
_entity_poly.pdbx_seq_one_letter_code
_entity_poly.pdbx_strand_id
1 'polypeptide(L)'
;MNKNRETMEIQMFMAEEEILKRSIIELEKKVAHKHDTLILTEIANSNSRTDITSTKNSSSLRRWLKISEKLNKVKFVNEEINLLHDGGSECVADGVAGSIQFHISLKFHNYDGQELVIDSLRVKLEDKFQENEIKSWLNVCMRHKDVQTLVRGIYSYEQWFSNRNYIVQSLRGADYGTYYTVEKSLDDGEMNIIARLKPRAQPLFTCKWSIMWNRASSSMSPSFVFCLSNRTRFFKENEYAFKILNSLNVTPQEVKEMWNRISLSLTVSSESETESES
;
A
#
# COMPACT_ATOMS: atom_id res chain seq x y z
N MET A 1 30.08 -0.06 -41.28
CA MET A 1 30.68 -0.39 -39.96
C MET A 1 29.63 -0.58 -38.84
N ASN A 2 28.35 -0.84 -39.15
CA ASN A 2 27.25 -0.81 -38.15
C ASN A 2 26.60 -2.16 -37.81
N LYS A 3 26.72 -3.18 -38.69
CA LYS A 3 26.07 -4.49 -38.47
C LYS A 3 26.64 -5.28 -37.30
N ASN A 4 27.96 -5.26 -37.09
CA ASN A 4 28.60 -6.03 -36.01
C ASN A 4 28.27 -5.51 -34.61
N ARG A 5 27.88 -4.23 -34.49
CA ARG A 5 27.50 -3.63 -33.22
C ARG A 5 26.07 -4.00 -32.84
N GLU A 6 25.17 -4.00 -33.82
CA GLU A 6 23.78 -4.46 -33.67
C GLU A 6 23.71 -5.96 -33.32
N THR A 7 24.53 -6.82 -33.94
CA THR A 7 24.58 -8.24 -33.55
C THR A 7 25.10 -8.45 -32.14
N MET A 8 26.06 -7.64 -31.69
CA MET A 8 26.63 -7.74 -30.35
C MET A 8 25.64 -7.26 -29.27
N GLU A 9 24.86 -6.21 -29.55
CA GLU A 9 23.78 -5.74 -28.67
C GLU A 9 22.63 -6.77 -28.58
N ILE A 10 22.24 -7.39 -29.71
CA ILE A 10 21.23 -8.47 -29.71
C ILE A 10 21.71 -9.68 -28.90
N GLN A 11 22.98 -10.07 -29.02
CA GLN A 11 23.55 -11.15 -28.22
C GLN A 11 23.60 -10.83 -26.73
N MET A 12 23.87 -9.57 -26.35
CA MET A 12 23.80 -9.12 -24.97
C MET A 12 22.37 -9.21 -24.42
N PHE A 13 21.36 -8.74 -25.16
CA PHE A 13 19.97 -8.82 -24.71
C PHE A 13 19.48 -10.25 -24.56
N MET A 14 19.89 -11.15 -25.46
CA MET A 14 19.58 -12.58 -25.34
C MET A 14 20.23 -13.21 -24.11
N ALA A 15 21.46 -12.81 -23.77
CA ALA A 15 22.14 -13.28 -22.57
C ALA A 15 21.49 -12.75 -21.27
N GLU A 16 21.07 -11.49 -21.24
CA GLU A 16 20.34 -10.90 -20.11
C GLU A 16 18.97 -11.57 -19.91
N GLU A 17 18.25 -11.87 -20.99
CA GLU A 17 16.98 -12.60 -20.94
C GLU A 17 17.16 -14.01 -20.34
N GLU A 18 18.25 -14.71 -20.71
CA GLU A 18 18.53 -16.04 -20.20
C GLU A 18 18.89 -16.03 -18.70
N ILE A 19 19.63 -15.01 -18.25
CA ILE A 19 19.94 -14.78 -16.83
C ILE A 19 18.65 -14.52 -16.04
N LEU A 20 17.79 -13.64 -16.54
CA LEU A 20 16.50 -13.31 -15.92
C LEU A 20 15.60 -14.54 -15.80
N LYS A 21 15.51 -15.37 -16.85
CA LYS A 21 14.73 -16.62 -16.82
C LYS A 21 15.26 -17.59 -15.77
N ARG A 22 16.59 -17.72 -15.63
CA ARG A 22 17.19 -18.56 -14.58
C ARG A 22 16.90 -18.01 -13.18
N SER A 23 16.95 -16.70 -12.98
CA SER A 23 16.61 -16.07 -11.70
C SER A 23 15.13 -16.28 -11.32
N ILE A 24 14.22 -16.22 -12.30
CA ILE A 24 12.80 -16.51 -12.09
C ILE A 24 12.61 -17.97 -11.66
N ILE A 25 13.22 -18.93 -12.36
CA ILE A 25 13.13 -20.37 -12.00
C ILE A 25 13.72 -20.62 -10.61
N GLU A 26 14.82 -19.95 -10.25
CA GLU A 26 15.42 -20.09 -8.93
C GLU A 26 14.55 -19.48 -7.82
N LEU A 27 13.88 -18.35 -8.10
CA LEU A 27 12.91 -17.73 -7.20
C LEU A 27 11.66 -18.61 -7.04
N GLU A 28 11.13 -19.18 -8.12
CA GLU A 28 10.01 -20.12 -8.08
C GLU A 28 10.37 -21.37 -7.27
N LYS A 29 11.60 -21.91 -7.44
CA LYS A 29 12.12 -23.02 -6.62
C LYS A 29 12.27 -22.62 -5.14
N LYS A 30 12.75 -21.41 -4.84
CA LYS A 30 12.86 -20.91 -3.45
C LYS A 30 11.48 -20.73 -2.80
N VAL A 31 10.48 -20.31 -3.57
CA VAL A 31 9.09 -20.17 -3.10
C VAL A 31 8.47 -21.55 -2.85
N ALA A 32 8.63 -22.50 -3.78
CA ALA A 32 8.15 -23.87 -3.63
C ALA A 32 8.81 -24.58 -2.43
N HIS A 33 10.13 -24.45 -2.27
CA HIS A 33 10.86 -25.08 -1.17
C HIS A 33 10.50 -24.48 0.21
N LYS A 34 10.17 -23.18 0.26
CA LYS A 34 9.60 -22.56 1.47
C LYS A 34 8.22 -23.12 1.82
N HIS A 35 7.43 -23.49 0.81
CA HIS A 35 6.11 -24.06 1.01
C HIS A 35 6.18 -25.48 1.59
N ASP A 36 7.11 -26.30 1.09
CA ASP A 36 7.31 -27.68 1.57
C ASP A 36 7.97 -27.75 2.95
N THR A 37 8.88 -26.82 3.26
CA THR A 37 9.55 -26.77 4.58
C THR A 37 8.59 -26.34 5.70
N LEU A 38 7.58 -25.51 5.40
CA LEU A 38 6.56 -25.12 6.37
C LEU A 38 5.59 -26.28 6.70
N ILE A 39 5.34 -27.20 5.77
CA ILE A 39 4.41 -28.32 5.97
C ILE A 39 5.08 -29.47 6.78
N LEU A 40 6.38 -29.69 6.60
CA LEU A 40 7.07 -30.81 7.28
C LEU A 40 7.56 -30.50 8.70
N THR A 41 7.81 -29.23 9.04
CA THR A 41 8.29 -28.86 10.38
C THR A 41 7.17 -28.82 11.44
N GLU A 42 5.90 -28.75 11.02
CA GLU A 42 4.72 -28.79 11.93
C GLU A 42 4.40 -30.22 12.44
N ILE A 43 4.86 -31.29 11.78
CA ILE A 43 4.55 -32.68 12.18
C ILE A 43 5.49 -33.19 13.30
N ALA A 44 6.71 -32.66 13.40
CA ALA A 44 7.72 -33.20 14.31
C ALA A 44 7.67 -32.67 15.75
N ASN A 45 7.04 -31.52 16.01
CA ASN A 45 7.12 -30.85 17.31
C ASN A 45 5.82 -30.90 18.16
N SER A 46 4.76 -31.58 17.72
CA SER A 46 3.46 -31.58 18.41
C SER A 46 3.17 -32.80 19.31
N ASN A 47 4.16 -33.63 19.62
CA ASN A 47 3.99 -34.78 20.53
C ASN A 47 4.39 -34.44 21.98
N SER A 48 3.76 -33.43 22.58
CA SER A 48 3.68 -33.33 24.05
C SER A 48 2.25 -33.04 24.50
N ARG A 49 1.67 -34.04 25.18
CA ARG A 49 0.35 -34.05 25.81
C ARG A 49 0.35 -33.18 27.08
N THR A 50 -0.72 -32.43 27.34
CA THR A 50 -1.68 -32.67 28.46
C THR A 50 -2.84 -31.65 28.47
N ASP A 51 -3.93 -32.09 29.09
CA ASP A 51 -5.34 -31.70 28.97
C ASP A 51 -5.79 -30.32 29.53
N ILE A 52 -6.91 -29.79 29.00
CA ILE A 52 -8.19 -29.49 29.69
C ILE A 52 -9.12 -28.65 28.76
N THR A 53 -10.40 -29.01 28.76
CA THR A 53 -11.44 -28.94 27.72
C THR A 53 -12.19 -27.61 27.49
N SER A 54 -11.58 -26.44 27.65
CA SER A 54 -12.21 -25.14 27.27
C SER A 54 -11.39 -24.25 26.31
N THR A 55 -10.27 -24.75 25.83
CA THR A 55 -9.21 -23.97 25.15
C THR A 55 -9.12 -24.17 23.65
N LYS A 56 -9.83 -25.16 23.07
CA LYS A 56 -9.73 -25.45 21.63
C LYS A 56 -10.19 -24.27 20.76
N ASN A 57 -11.28 -23.60 21.13
CA ASN A 57 -11.91 -22.58 20.27
C ASN A 57 -11.11 -21.26 20.21
N SER A 58 -10.56 -20.80 21.35
CA SER A 58 -9.69 -19.62 21.39
C SER A 58 -8.34 -19.89 20.69
N SER A 59 -7.87 -21.14 20.70
CA SER A 59 -6.60 -21.50 20.05
C SER A 59 -6.64 -21.33 18.53
N SER A 60 -7.76 -21.64 17.86
CA SER A 60 -7.90 -21.54 16.40
C SER A 60 -7.89 -20.10 15.91
N LEU A 61 -8.64 -19.21 16.58
CA LEU A 61 -8.68 -17.78 16.24
C LEU A 61 -7.33 -17.11 16.53
N ARG A 62 -6.74 -17.37 17.71
CA ARG A 62 -5.40 -16.89 18.06
C ARG A 62 -4.34 -17.41 17.08
N ARG A 63 -4.46 -18.65 16.61
CA ARG A 63 -3.58 -19.22 15.58
C ARG A 63 -3.76 -18.49 14.25
N TRP A 64 -5.00 -18.22 13.84
CA TRP A 64 -5.32 -17.49 12.61
C TRP A 64 -4.79 -16.05 12.64
N LEU A 65 -4.99 -15.33 13.74
CA LEU A 65 -4.43 -14.00 13.97
C LEU A 65 -2.90 -14.04 13.91
N LYS A 66 -2.24 -14.94 14.64
CA LYS A 66 -0.76 -15.10 14.61
C LYS A 66 -0.20 -15.42 13.22
N ILE A 67 -0.91 -16.20 12.41
CA ILE A 67 -0.51 -16.46 11.01
C ILE A 67 -0.62 -15.17 10.19
N SER A 68 -1.72 -14.43 10.35
CA SER A 68 -1.94 -13.14 9.70
C SER A 68 -0.89 -12.09 10.10
N GLU A 69 -0.49 -12.06 11.38
CA GLU A 69 0.57 -11.18 11.89
C GLU A 69 1.92 -11.45 11.20
N LYS A 70 2.31 -12.74 11.10
CA LYS A 70 3.57 -13.15 10.48
C LYS A 70 3.62 -12.83 8.99
N LEU A 71 2.49 -12.96 8.30
CA LEU A 71 2.41 -12.73 6.85
C LEU A 71 2.33 -11.23 6.51
N ASN A 72 1.59 -10.45 7.30
CA ASN A 72 1.25 -9.06 6.96
C ASN A 72 1.96 -8.03 7.85
N LYS A 73 2.88 -8.43 8.72
CA LYS A 73 3.61 -7.55 9.65
C LYS A 73 2.71 -6.64 10.50
N VAL A 74 1.46 -7.06 10.70
CA VAL A 74 0.53 -6.43 11.64
C VAL A 74 0.71 -7.14 12.97
N LYS A 75 0.68 -6.39 14.08
CA LYS A 75 0.72 -6.96 15.44
C LYS A 75 -0.58 -6.64 16.15
N PHE A 76 -1.18 -7.62 16.79
CA PHE A 76 -2.33 -7.44 17.65
C PHE A 76 -1.89 -7.41 19.11
N VAL A 77 -2.44 -6.47 19.87
CA VAL A 77 -2.23 -6.31 21.30
C VAL A 77 -3.58 -6.13 21.99
N ASN A 78 -3.60 -6.27 23.32
CA ASN A 78 -4.81 -6.16 24.13
C ASN A 78 -5.94 -7.10 23.65
N GLU A 79 -5.58 -8.31 23.23
CA GLU A 79 -6.54 -9.29 22.74
C GLU A 79 -7.44 -9.80 23.88
N GLU A 80 -8.74 -9.53 23.77
CA GLU A 80 -9.76 -10.05 24.68
C GLU A 80 -10.77 -10.88 23.89
N ILE A 81 -11.24 -11.97 24.50
CA ILE A 81 -12.30 -12.81 23.95
C ILE A 81 -13.40 -12.90 24.98
N ASN A 82 -14.56 -12.35 24.65
CA ASN A 82 -15.74 -12.32 25.50
C ASN A 82 -16.81 -13.27 24.94
N LEU A 83 -17.35 -14.12 25.81
CA LEU A 83 -18.51 -14.96 25.47
C LEU A 83 -19.76 -14.09 25.50
N LEU A 84 -20.59 -14.19 24.45
CA LEU A 84 -21.83 -13.45 24.32
C LEU A 84 -23.02 -14.28 24.83
N HIS A 85 -24.08 -13.60 25.26
CA HIS A 85 -25.28 -14.24 25.81
C HIS A 85 -26.06 -15.07 24.77
N ASP A 86 -25.86 -14.82 23.48
CA ASP A 86 -26.46 -15.57 22.37
C ASP A 86 -25.71 -16.88 22.04
N GLY A 87 -24.65 -17.19 22.78
CA GLY A 87 -23.79 -18.35 22.52
C GLY A 87 -22.63 -18.05 21.55
N GLY A 88 -22.55 -16.83 21.03
CA GLY A 88 -21.45 -16.34 20.21
C GLY A 88 -20.21 -15.95 21.02
N SER A 89 -19.17 -15.52 20.32
CA SER A 89 -17.96 -14.94 20.90
C SER A 89 -17.61 -13.64 20.21
N GLU A 90 -17.12 -12.67 20.98
CA GLU A 90 -16.56 -11.43 20.48
C GLU A 90 -15.08 -11.37 20.81
N CYS A 91 -14.23 -11.25 19.78
CA CYS A 91 -12.83 -10.95 19.92
C CYS A 91 -12.61 -9.47 19.65
N VAL A 92 -11.94 -8.77 20.57
CA VAL A 92 -11.49 -7.40 20.39
C VAL A 92 -9.98 -7.34 20.52
N ALA A 93 -9.34 -6.49 19.72
CA ALA A 93 -7.90 -6.29 19.76
C ALA A 93 -7.54 -4.91 19.18
N ASP A 94 -6.36 -4.42 19.57
CA ASP A 94 -5.73 -3.28 18.94
C ASP A 94 -4.65 -3.77 17.98
N GLY A 95 -4.75 -3.38 16.71
CA GLY A 95 -3.80 -3.70 15.65
C GLY A 95 -2.83 -2.57 15.38
N VAL A 96 -1.56 -2.92 15.18
CA VAL A 96 -0.47 -2.00 14.83
C VAL A 96 0.24 -2.49 13.58
N ALA A 97 0.29 -1.65 12.55
CA ALA A 97 1.05 -1.87 11.33
C ALA A 97 1.90 -0.62 11.07
N GLY A 98 3.19 -0.67 11.38
CA GLY A 98 4.08 0.49 11.23
C GLY A 98 3.55 1.72 11.96
N SER A 99 3.20 2.77 11.21
CA SER A 99 2.60 4.01 11.73
C SER A 99 1.06 4.00 11.83
N ILE A 100 0.42 2.92 11.39
CA ILE A 100 -1.04 2.76 11.39
C ILE A 100 -1.45 2.01 12.66
N GLN A 101 -2.39 2.59 13.41
CA GLN A 101 -2.99 2.02 14.61
C GLN A 101 -4.50 1.92 14.42
N PHE A 102 -5.09 0.79 14.79
CA PHE A 102 -6.51 0.54 14.60
C PHE A 102 -7.08 -0.42 15.65
N HIS A 103 -8.35 -0.27 15.96
CA HIS A 103 -9.10 -1.19 16.80
C HIS A 103 -9.95 -2.12 15.92
N ILE A 104 -9.97 -3.41 16.25
CA ILE A 104 -10.78 -4.43 15.56
C ILE A 104 -11.69 -5.16 16.56
N SER A 105 -12.95 -5.33 16.18
CA SER A 105 -13.94 -6.15 16.89
C SER A 105 -14.53 -7.16 15.90
N LEU A 106 -14.47 -8.44 16.28
CA LEU A 106 -14.91 -9.58 15.49
C LEU A 106 -15.91 -10.40 16.31
N LYS A 107 -17.16 -10.47 15.85
CA LYS A 107 -18.16 -11.38 16.42
C LYS A 107 -18.28 -12.62 15.54
N PHE A 108 -18.25 -13.78 16.16
CA PHE A 108 -18.31 -15.06 15.47
C PHE A 108 -19.06 -16.11 16.28
N HIS A 109 -19.67 -17.05 15.56
CA HIS A 109 -20.21 -18.28 16.11
C HIS A 109 -19.37 -19.47 15.65
N ASN A 110 -19.25 -20.45 16.54
CA ASN A 110 -18.67 -21.74 16.22
C ASN A 110 -19.74 -22.80 16.44
N TYR A 111 -20.34 -23.29 15.36
CA TYR A 111 -21.28 -24.40 15.42
C TYR A 111 -20.49 -25.70 15.37
N ASP A 112 -20.83 -26.67 16.24
CA ASP A 112 -20.11 -27.94 16.31
C ASP A 112 -20.00 -28.60 14.93
N GLY A 113 -18.76 -28.81 14.48
CA GLY A 113 -18.43 -29.43 13.19
C GLY A 113 -18.50 -28.52 11.96
N GLN A 114 -18.72 -27.21 12.11
CA GLN A 114 -18.74 -26.25 10.99
C GLN A 114 -17.53 -25.31 10.98
N GLU A 115 -17.30 -24.68 9.83
CA GLU A 115 -16.34 -23.59 9.71
C GLU A 115 -16.78 -22.40 10.58
N LEU A 116 -15.80 -21.65 11.10
CA LEU A 116 -16.02 -20.45 11.89
C LEU A 116 -16.82 -19.42 11.08
N VAL A 117 -18.00 -19.05 11.57
CA VAL A 117 -18.86 -18.08 10.91
C VAL A 117 -18.67 -16.72 11.56
N ILE A 118 -18.24 -15.73 10.75
CA ILE A 118 -18.13 -14.34 11.20
C ILE A 118 -19.48 -13.65 11.02
N ASP A 119 -20.03 -13.07 12.09
CA ASP A 119 -21.31 -12.36 12.06
C ASP A 119 -21.12 -10.87 11.85
N SER A 120 -20.10 -10.30 12.48
CA SER A 120 -19.80 -8.88 12.44
C SER A 120 -18.29 -8.66 12.46
N LEU A 121 -17.84 -7.74 11.61
CA LEU A 121 -16.49 -7.19 11.63
C LEU A 121 -16.61 -5.68 11.76
N ARG A 122 -15.97 -5.11 12.77
CA ARG A 122 -15.85 -3.66 12.98
C ARG A 122 -14.38 -3.29 13.08
N VAL A 123 -14.02 -2.21 12.41
CA VAL A 123 -12.66 -1.70 12.36
C VAL A 123 -12.72 -0.19 12.48
N LYS A 124 -11.83 0.38 13.28
CA LYS A 124 -11.69 1.83 13.43
C LYS A 124 -10.22 2.20 13.51
N LEU A 125 -9.76 3.12 12.67
CA LEU A 125 -8.39 3.65 12.77
C LEU A 125 -8.33 4.73 13.86
N GLU A 126 -7.20 4.87 14.52
CA GLU A 126 -7.00 5.92 15.52
C GLU A 126 -6.89 7.31 14.87
N ASP A 127 -6.19 7.39 13.74
CA ASP A 127 -6.04 8.61 12.95
C ASP A 127 -7.22 8.78 11.97
N LYS A 128 -8.02 9.84 12.19
CA LYS A 128 -9.18 10.16 11.35
C LYS A 128 -8.83 10.46 9.89
N PHE A 129 -7.66 11.04 9.63
CA PHE A 129 -7.23 11.31 8.26
C PHE A 129 -6.99 10.00 7.51
N GLN A 130 -6.32 9.06 8.16
CA GLN A 130 -6.10 7.72 7.62
C GLN A 130 -7.43 6.97 7.46
N GLU A 131 -8.30 7.04 8.48
CA GLU A 131 -9.64 6.43 8.44
C GLU A 131 -10.45 6.93 7.24
N ASN A 132 -10.47 8.25 7.00
CA ASN A 132 -11.21 8.85 5.89
C ASN A 132 -10.65 8.44 4.53
N GLU A 133 -9.32 8.40 4.37
CA GLU A 133 -8.67 8.05 3.10
C GLU A 133 -9.05 6.65 2.62
N ILE A 134 -9.09 5.67 3.52
CA ILE A 134 -9.38 4.27 3.19
C ILE A 134 -10.80 3.83 3.59
N LYS A 135 -11.68 4.77 3.97
CA LYS A 135 -13.02 4.52 4.49
C LYS A 135 -13.88 3.65 3.57
N SER A 136 -13.84 3.96 2.27
CA SER A 136 -14.61 3.21 1.26
C SER A 136 -14.19 1.74 1.22
N TRP A 137 -12.90 1.47 1.32
CA TRP A 137 -12.35 0.12 1.37
C TRP A 137 -12.63 -0.58 2.71
N LEU A 138 -12.44 0.08 3.85
CA LEU A 138 -12.78 -0.48 5.16
C LEU A 138 -14.24 -0.93 5.21
N ASN A 139 -15.16 -0.12 4.68
CA ASN A 139 -16.58 -0.45 4.61
C ASN A 139 -16.85 -1.69 3.76
N VAL A 140 -16.08 -1.91 2.68
CA VAL A 140 -16.17 -3.12 1.86
C VAL A 140 -15.69 -4.32 2.66
N CYS A 141 -14.56 -4.24 3.35
CA CYS A 141 -14.04 -5.33 4.19
C CYS A 141 -15.01 -5.69 5.32
N MET A 142 -15.55 -4.69 6.03
CA MET A 142 -16.54 -4.90 7.11
C MET A 142 -17.83 -5.55 6.60
N ARG A 143 -18.32 -5.14 5.42
CA ARG A 143 -19.53 -5.71 4.81
C ARG A 143 -19.36 -7.18 4.41
N HIS A 144 -18.21 -7.52 3.82
CA HIS A 144 -17.91 -8.89 3.41
C HIS A 144 -17.29 -9.73 4.52
N LYS A 145 -17.01 -9.13 5.68
CA LYS A 145 -16.42 -9.77 6.85
C LYS A 145 -15.07 -10.44 6.53
N ASP A 146 -14.35 -9.86 5.56
CA ASP A 146 -13.09 -10.41 5.05
C ASP A 146 -11.92 -9.81 5.83
N VAL A 147 -11.57 -10.50 6.90
CA VAL A 147 -10.50 -10.08 7.80
C VAL A 147 -9.11 -10.26 7.15
N GLN A 148 -8.96 -11.21 6.22
CA GLN A 148 -7.67 -11.41 5.53
C GLN A 148 -7.37 -10.25 4.59
N THR A 149 -8.34 -9.86 3.76
CA THR A 149 -8.22 -8.69 2.87
C THR A 149 -8.00 -7.42 3.69
N LEU A 150 -8.71 -7.28 4.82
CA LEU A 150 -8.50 -6.16 5.75
C LEU A 150 -7.05 -6.08 6.20
N VAL A 151 -6.50 -7.12 6.83
CA VAL A 151 -5.16 -7.06 7.42
C VAL A 151 -4.09 -6.82 6.33
N ARG A 152 -4.22 -7.49 5.18
CA ARG A 152 -3.32 -7.28 4.04
C ARG A 152 -3.41 -5.86 3.48
N GLY A 153 -4.61 -5.29 3.39
CA GLY A 153 -4.81 -3.93 2.89
C GLY A 153 -4.31 -2.87 3.87
N ILE A 154 -4.43 -3.06 5.18
CA ILE A 154 -3.82 -2.16 6.19
C ILE A 154 -2.30 -2.15 6.04
N TYR A 155 -1.67 -3.31 5.90
CA TYR A 155 -0.23 -3.38 5.68
C TYR A 155 0.19 -2.72 4.37
N SER A 156 -0.52 -2.99 3.27
CA SER A 156 -0.25 -2.34 1.99
C SER A 156 -0.45 -0.83 2.05
N TYR A 157 -1.45 -0.36 2.80
CA TYR A 157 -1.69 1.06 3.04
C TYR A 157 -0.54 1.70 3.80
N GLU A 158 -0.07 1.08 4.89
CA GLU A 158 1.07 1.53 5.69
C GLU A 158 2.29 1.81 4.82
N GLN A 159 2.64 0.90 3.92
CA GLN A 159 3.80 1.05 3.06
C GLN A 159 3.72 2.31 2.19
N TRP A 160 2.56 2.54 1.58
CA TRP A 160 2.32 3.73 0.75
C TRP A 160 2.21 5.01 1.57
N PHE A 161 1.58 4.93 2.74
CA PHE A 161 1.41 6.05 3.66
C PHE A 161 2.77 6.54 4.19
N SER A 162 3.61 5.62 4.63
CA SER A 162 4.98 5.88 5.10
C SER A 162 5.85 6.47 3.97
N ASN A 163 5.78 5.91 2.75
CA ASN A 163 6.48 6.47 1.60
C ASN A 163 6.00 7.90 1.27
N ARG A 164 4.69 8.13 1.25
CA ARG A 164 4.11 9.45 1.03
C ARG A 164 4.58 10.47 2.07
N ASN A 165 4.57 10.12 3.35
CA ASN A 165 5.02 11.01 4.41
C ASN A 165 6.49 11.39 4.25
N TYR A 166 7.35 10.44 3.88
CA TYR A 166 8.75 10.72 3.58
C TYR A 166 8.89 11.73 2.44
N ILE A 167 8.16 11.54 1.34
CA ILE A 167 8.18 12.43 0.17
C ILE A 167 7.66 13.83 0.55
N VAL A 168 6.56 13.91 1.28
CA VAL A 168 5.96 15.17 1.73
C VAL A 168 6.88 15.94 2.67
N GLN A 169 7.56 15.25 3.59
CA GLN A 169 8.58 15.88 4.43
C GLN A 169 9.71 16.45 3.58
N SER A 170 10.16 15.72 2.55
CA SER A 170 11.18 16.23 1.64
C SER A 170 10.72 17.45 0.84
N LEU A 171 9.46 17.47 0.37
CA LEU A 171 8.90 18.63 -0.36
C LEU A 171 8.77 19.87 0.54
N ARG A 172 8.54 19.67 1.85
CA ARG A 172 8.53 20.74 2.86
C ARG A 172 9.93 21.16 3.34
N GLY A 173 10.96 20.39 3.01
CA GLY A 173 12.34 20.62 3.47
C GLY A 173 13.00 21.85 2.83
N ALA A 174 14.20 22.21 3.31
CA ALA A 174 14.90 23.43 2.90
C ALA A 174 15.12 23.56 1.38
N ASP A 175 15.35 22.45 0.69
CA ASP A 175 15.65 22.43 -0.75
C ASP A 175 14.43 22.74 -1.63
N TYR A 176 13.22 22.42 -1.16
CA TYR A 176 11.99 22.44 -1.97
C TYR A 176 10.83 23.23 -1.36
N GLY A 177 10.86 23.51 -0.05
CA GLY A 177 9.76 24.17 0.67
C GLY A 177 9.48 25.60 0.23
N THR A 178 10.40 26.20 -0.53
CA THR A 178 10.17 27.50 -1.18
C THR A 178 9.36 27.41 -2.49
N TYR A 179 9.27 26.23 -3.09
CA TYR A 179 8.58 25.95 -4.34
C TYR A 179 7.31 25.11 -4.16
N TYR A 180 7.22 24.34 -3.08
CA TYR A 180 6.08 23.46 -2.84
C TYR A 180 5.38 23.77 -1.52
N THR A 181 4.06 23.80 -1.55
CA THR A 181 3.20 23.79 -0.36
C THR A 181 2.42 22.49 -0.34
N VAL A 182 2.29 21.86 0.83
CA VAL A 182 1.52 20.61 0.98
C VAL A 182 0.46 20.79 2.05
N GLU A 183 -0.80 20.67 1.66
CA GLU A 183 -1.98 20.78 2.52
C GLU A 183 -2.66 19.42 2.67
N LYS A 184 -3.24 19.15 3.84
CA LYS A 184 -4.00 17.92 4.09
C LYS A 184 -5.50 18.23 4.03
N SER A 185 -6.25 17.51 3.21
CA SER A 185 -7.71 17.48 3.28
C SER A 185 -8.13 16.46 4.33
N LEU A 186 -8.61 16.92 5.48
CA LEU A 186 -9.05 16.02 6.56
C LEU A 186 -10.32 15.25 6.17
N ASP A 187 -11.21 15.86 5.40
CA ASP A 187 -12.51 15.29 5.07
C ASP A 187 -12.40 14.09 4.11
N ASP A 188 -11.49 14.19 3.14
CA ASP A 188 -11.32 13.16 2.10
C ASP A 188 -10.09 12.26 2.33
N GLY A 189 -9.23 12.59 3.30
CA GLY A 189 -7.96 11.88 3.50
C GLY A 189 -6.93 12.10 2.38
N GLU A 190 -7.08 13.18 1.61
CA GLU A 190 -6.24 13.51 0.46
C GLU A 190 -5.10 14.46 0.85
N MET A 191 -3.96 14.38 0.15
CA MET A 191 -2.91 15.40 0.21
C MET A 191 -2.93 16.28 -1.04
N ASN A 192 -3.00 17.59 -0.84
CA ASN A 192 -2.94 18.59 -1.90
C ASN A 192 -1.52 19.17 -1.95
N ILE A 193 -0.79 18.87 -3.02
CA ILE A 193 0.53 19.41 -3.31
C ILE A 193 0.37 20.56 -4.29
N ILE A 194 0.85 21.75 -3.93
CA ILE A 194 0.79 22.95 -4.74
C ILE A 194 2.22 23.36 -5.09
N ALA A 195 2.55 23.34 -6.38
CA ALA A 195 3.85 23.78 -6.88
C ALA A 195 3.77 25.24 -7.35
N ARG A 196 4.75 26.06 -6.99
CA ARG A 196 4.87 27.48 -7.31
C ARG A 196 6.31 27.77 -7.75
N LEU A 197 6.48 28.54 -8.81
CA LEU A 197 7.74 29.21 -9.07
C LEU A 197 7.77 30.51 -8.27
N LYS A 198 8.77 30.71 -7.41
CA LYS A 198 9.05 32.07 -6.93
C LYS A 198 9.56 32.91 -8.11
N PRO A 199 9.10 34.15 -8.28
CA PRO A 199 8.21 34.95 -7.41
C PRO A 199 6.72 34.94 -7.83
N ARG A 200 6.28 34.04 -8.73
CA ARG A 200 4.90 34.05 -9.26
C ARG A 200 3.88 33.70 -8.17
N ALA A 201 2.80 34.49 -8.12
CA ALA A 201 1.69 34.27 -7.18
C ALA A 201 0.79 33.09 -7.58
N GLN A 202 0.74 32.75 -8.88
CA GLN A 202 -0.07 31.62 -9.37
C GLN A 202 0.69 30.29 -9.25
N PRO A 203 0.00 29.20 -8.87
CA PRO A 203 0.60 27.87 -8.87
C PRO A 203 0.90 27.41 -10.30
N LEU A 204 2.00 26.68 -10.48
CA LEU A 204 2.27 25.98 -11.74
C LEU A 204 1.28 24.84 -11.93
N PHE A 205 1.09 24.06 -10.88
CA PHE A 205 0.09 23.01 -10.83
C PHE A 205 -0.31 22.73 -9.38
N THR A 206 -1.46 22.11 -9.23
CA THR A 206 -1.90 21.44 -8.01
C THR A 206 -2.03 19.96 -8.27
N CYS A 207 -1.61 19.11 -7.34
CA CYS A 207 -1.75 17.68 -7.41
C CYS A 207 -2.49 17.17 -6.17
N LYS A 208 -3.58 16.46 -6.37
CA LYS A 208 -4.22 15.65 -5.34
C LYS A 208 -3.58 14.28 -5.31
N TRP A 209 -3.10 13.86 -4.14
CA TRP A 209 -2.53 12.53 -3.90
C TRP A 209 -3.35 11.79 -2.86
N SER A 210 -4.00 10.72 -3.30
CA SER A 210 -4.76 9.77 -2.48
C SER A 210 -4.15 8.36 -2.58
N ILE A 211 -4.35 7.52 -1.58
CA ILE A 211 -4.05 6.08 -1.64
C ILE A 211 -5.36 5.31 -1.78
N MET A 212 -5.50 4.53 -2.86
CA MET A 212 -6.73 3.82 -3.17
C MET A 212 -6.51 2.30 -3.20
N TRP A 213 -7.56 1.55 -2.84
CA TRP A 213 -7.56 0.10 -2.97
C TRP A 213 -7.80 -0.33 -4.43
N ASN A 214 -6.90 -1.15 -4.95
CA ASN A 214 -7.06 -1.81 -6.23
C ASN A 214 -7.54 -3.26 -6.01
N ARG A 215 -8.79 -3.53 -6.42
CA ARG A 215 -9.40 -4.86 -6.29
C ARG A 215 -8.69 -5.93 -7.11
N ALA A 216 -8.20 -5.59 -8.30
CA ALA A 216 -7.57 -6.56 -9.20
C ALA A 216 -6.23 -7.08 -8.64
N SER A 217 -5.41 -6.17 -8.10
CA SER A 217 -4.13 -6.52 -7.48
C SER A 217 -4.24 -6.92 -6.01
N SER A 218 -5.41 -6.73 -5.39
CA SER A 218 -5.63 -6.91 -3.95
C SER A 218 -4.57 -6.16 -3.12
N SER A 219 -4.29 -4.92 -3.50
CA SER A 219 -3.30 -4.07 -2.85
C SER A 219 -3.73 -2.61 -2.88
N MET A 220 -3.18 -1.79 -1.99
CA MET A 220 -3.27 -0.34 -2.10
C MET A 220 -2.32 0.14 -3.21
N SER A 221 -2.67 1.26 -3.82
CA SER A 221 -1.88 1.94 -4.85
C SER A 221 -2.05 3.45 -4.74
N PRO A 222 -1.02 4.23 -5.02
CA PRO A 222 -1.15 5.68 -5.05
C PRO A 222 -1.99 6.11 -6.26
N SER A 223 -2.72 7.21 -6.11
CA SER A 223 -3.49 7.85 -7.17
C SER A 223 -3.23 9.34 -7.13
N PHE A 224 -3.04 9.92 -8.32
CA PHE A 224 -2.67 11.31 -8.48
C PHE A 224 -3.58 12.01 -9.48
N VAL A 225 -4.05 13.20 -9.14
CA VAL A 225 -4.84 14.05 -10.03
C VAL A 225 -4.20 15.43 -10.09
N PHE A 226 -3.65 15.80 -11.25
CA PHE A 226 -3.04 17.12 -11.45
C PHE A 226 -4.00 18.07 -12.14
N CYS A 227 -3.96 19.33 -11.72
CA CYS A 227 -4.63 20.45 -12.36
C CYS A 227 -3.60 21.56 -12.61
N LEU A 228 -3.47 21.98 -13.87
CA LEU A 228 -2.59 23.08 -14.27
C LEU A 228 -3.32 24.43 -14.11
N SER A 229 -2.56 25.51 -13.92
CA SER A 229 -3.12 26.87 -13.76
C SER A 229 -3.86 27.40 -14.98
N ASN A 230 -3.52 26.91 -16.18
CA ASN A 230 -4.14 27.26 -17.47
C ASN A 230 -5.39 26.41 -17.82
N ARG A 231 -6.02 25.72 -16.85
CA ARG A 231 -7.26 24.91 -17.00
C ARG A 231 -7.18 23.74 -17.99
N THR A 232 -6.04 23.49 -18.63
CA THR A 232 -5.81 22.31 -19.49
C THR A 232 -5.58 21.06 -18.65
N ARG A 233 -6.31 19.99 -18.97
CA ARG A 233 -6.06 18.64 -18.42
C ARG A 233 -5.06 17.92 -19.33
N PHE A 234 -3.86 17.72 -18.81
CA PHE A 234 -2.83 16.72 -19.12
C PHE A 234 -2.28 16.54 -20.56
N PHE A 235 -0.95 16.60 -20.65
CA PHE A 235 -0.14 16.23 -21.82
C PHE A 235 0.40 14.78 -21.72
N LYS A 236 0.39 14.07 -22.85
CA LYS A 236 0.82 12.67 -23.04
C LYS A 236 2.28 12.39 -22.66
N GLU A 237 3.13 13.42 -22.67
CA GLU A 237 4.58 13.32 -22.42
C GLU A 237 4.93 12.98 -20.97
N ASN A 238 4.01 13.22 -20.03
CA ASN A 238 4.23 12.90 -18.62
C ASN A 238 3.88 11.43 -18.27
N GLU A 239 3.30 10.64 -19.18
CA GLU A 239 2.91 9.24 -18.93
C GLU A 239 4.07 8.38 -18.40
N TYR A 240 5.29 8.62 -18.88
CA TYR A 240 6.47 7.88 -18.42
C TYR A 240 6.78 8.15 -16.95
N ALA A 241 6.72 9.42 -16.53
CA ALA A 241 6.88 9.82 -15.14
C ALA A 241 5.80 9.19 -14.24
N PHE A 242 4.56 9.05 -14.74
CA PHE A 242 3.47 8.38 -14.03
C PHE A 242 3.56 6.85 -14.03
N LYS A 243 4.11 6.24 -15.08
CA LYS A 243 4.39 4.80 -15.12
C LYS A 243 5.39 4.39 -14.05
N ILE A 244 6.37 5.24 -13.74
CA ILE A 244 7.29 5.03 -12.62
C ILE A 244 6.52 4.94 -11.30
N LEU A 245 5.55 5.83 -11.05
CA LEU A 245 4.73 5.84 -9.82
C LEU A 245 3.85 4.60 -9.63
N ASN A 246 3.38 3.99 -10.72
CA ASN A 246 2.56 2.78 -10.69
C ASN A 246 3.40 1.50 -10.51
N SER A 247 4.73 1.60 -10.43
CA SER A 247 5.60 0.44 -10.19
C SER A 247 5.69 0.11 -8.69
N LEU A 248 5.82 -1.17 -8.35
CA LEU A 248 5.73 -1.65 -6.96
C LEU A 248 6.93 -1.30 -6.07
N ASN A 249 7.94 -0.57 -6.56
CA ASN A 249 9.19 -0.31 -5.83
C ASN A 249 9.75 1.10 -6.09
N VAL A 250 8.87 2.11 -6.18
CA VAL A 250 9.32 3.48 -6.43
C VAL A 250 10.14 3.99 -5.26
N THR A 251 11.41 4.25 -5.51
CA THR A 251 12.29 4.89 -4.54
C THR A 251 11.91 6.35 -4.35
N PRO A 252 12.17 6.94 -3.18
CA PRO A 252 11.93 8.35 -2.98
C PRO A 252 12.68 9.26 -3.96
N GLN A 253 13.84 8.82 -4.45
CA GLN A 253 14.64 9.56 -5.44
C GLN A 253 13.95 9.62 -6.81
N GLU A 254 13.38 8.51 -7.27
CA GLU A 254 12.62 8.46 -8.52
C GLU A 254 11.40 9.39 -8.48
N VAL A 255 10.71 9.47 -7.33
CA VAL A 255 9.60 10.40 -7.15
C VAL A 255 10.09 11.86 -7.17
N LYS A 256 11.24 12.17 -6.56
CA LYS A 256 11.84 13.51 -6.63
C LYS A 256 12.21 13.91 -8.06
N GLU A 257 12.86 13.01 -8.80
CA GLU A 257 13.19 13.24 -10.20
C GLU A 257 11.94 13.45 -11.04
N MET A 258 10.87 12.70 -10.77
CA MET A 258 9.59 12.91 -11.42
C MET A 258 9.02 14.31 -11.14
N TRP A 259 8.97 14.75 -9.88
CA TRP A 259 8.49 16.10 -9.54
C TRP A 259 9.32 17.19 -10.23
N ASN A 260 10.65 17.01 -10.29
CA ASN A 260 11.53 17.91 -11.02
C ASN A 260 11.25 17.90 -12.53
N ARG A 261 11.10 16.72 -13.15
CA ARG A 261 10.79 16.58 -14.58
C ARG A 261 9.45 17.19 -14.95
N ILE A 262 8.41 16.97 -14.14
CA ILE A 262 7.08 17.59 -14.31
C ILE A 262 7.18 19.11 -14.21
N SER A 263 7.94 19.62 -13.23
CA SER A 263 8.09 21.07 -13.06
C SER A 263 8.87 21.72 -14.21
N LEU A 264 9.93 21.06 -14.69
CA LEU A 264 10.73 21.52 -15.83
C LEU A 264 9.91 21.52 -17.13
N SER A 265 9.19 20.44 -17.44
CA SER A 265 8.37 20.36 -18.66
C SER A 265 7.30 21.45 -18.70
N LEU A 266 6.67 21.72 -17.56
CA LEU A 266 5.66 22.79 -17.44
C LEU A 266 6.25 24.21 -17.52
N THR A 267 7.51 24.40 -17.11
CA THR A 267 8.18 25.71 -17.24
C THR A 267 8.48 26.02 -18.70
N VAL A 268 9.06 25.06 -19.42
CA VAL A 268 9.39 25.18 -20.85
C VAL A 268 8.14 25.46 -21.70
N SER A 269 7.03 24.77 -21.45
CA SER A 269 5.76 25.02 -22.15
C SER A 269 5.18 26.41 -21.88
N SER A 270 5.46 27.00 -20.71
CA SER A 270 4.97 28.34 -20.37
C SER A 270 5.81 29.47 -20.97
N GLU A 271 7.10 29.23 -21.26
CA GLU A 271 8.00 30.19 -21.90
C GLU A 271 7.74 30.27 -23.41
N SER A 272 7.44 29.13 -24.05
CA SER A 272 7.12 29.07 -25.49
C SER A 272 5.76 29.70 -25.84
N GLU A 273 4.78 29.68 -24.94
CA GLU A 273 3.52 30.43 -25.09
C GLU A 273 3.75 31.95 -25.03
N THR A 274 4.69 32.44 -24.21
CA THR A 274 5.02 33.88 -24.16
C THR A 274 5.84 34.38 -25.36
N GLU A 275 6.68 33.53 -25.97
CA GLU A 275 7.45 33.90 -27.18
C GLU A 275 6.59 33.90 -28.46
N SER A 276 5.45 33.20 -28.47
CA SER A 276 4.54 33.16 -29.63
C SER A 276 3.47 34.26 -29.63
N GLU A 277 3.39 35.05 -28.55
CA GLU A 277 2.57 36.27 -28.45
C GLU A 277 3.39 37.58 -28.65
N SER A 278 4.67 37.47 -29.03
CA SER A 278 5.58 38.59 -29.34
C SER A 278 5.77 38.78 -30.84
#